data_AF-A0A8H7GHM5-F1
#
_entry.id   AF-A0A8H7GHM5-F1
#
_cell.length_a   1.000
_cell.length_b   1.000
_cell.length_c   1.000
_cell.angle_alpha   90.00
_cell.angle_beta   90.00
_cell.angle_gamma   90.00
#
_symmetry.space_group_name_H-M   'P 1'
#
loop_
_entity.id
_entity.type
_entity.pdbx_description
1 polymer ?
#
loop_
_entity_poly.entity_id
_entity_poly.type
_entity_poly.pdbx_seq_one_letter_code
_entity_poly.pdbx_strand_id
1 'polypeptide(L)'
;MIHHRATRTLRPLLRHASTKVKTSEDSLDSMHLTPEKLRALISIYHSSANFITPQNLSAAIDDAFLGHPEKIELDAPEKSSLQLQIEMKSRGLKQETGRWGNQGWGANAPVWAAVNPRMKQVRQALYGTEEAGKPGLDILLEERKRIMTQIKEDSE
;
A
#
# COMPACT_ATOMS: atom_id res chain seq x y z
N MET A 1 36.19 42.17 -16.73
CA MET A 1 36.51 41.33 -15.56
C MET A 1 35.59 40.13 -15.59
N ILE A 2 36.16 38.94 -15.80
CA ILE A 2 35.42 37.69 -16.05
C ILE A 2 35.28 36.96 -14.72
N HIS A 3 34.05 36.71 -14.25
CA HIS A 3 33.82 35.93 -13.04
C HIS A 3 33.81 34.43 -13.37
N HIS A 4 34.69 33.66 -12.72
CA HIS A 4 34.74 32.22 -12.82
C HIS A 4 33.50 31.57 -12.16
N ARG A 5 32.79 30.71 -12.90
CA ARG A 5 31.76 29.81 -12.35
C ARG A 5 32.43 28.62 -11.68
N ALA A 6 32.14 28.40 -10.41
CA ALA A 6 32.53 27.20 -9.68
C ALA A 6 31.71 25.99 -10.17
N THR A 7 32.38 24.97 -10.70
CA THR A 7 31.76 23.69 -11.06
C THR A 7 31.63 22.80 -9.82
N ARG A 8 30.40 22.59 -9.37
CA ARG A 8 30.05 21.73 -8.23
C ARG A 8 30.12 20.27 -8.68
N THR A 9 31.15 19.54 -8.26
CA THR A 9 31.28 18.10 -8.53
C THR A 9 30.32 17.31 -7.64
N LEU A 10 29.37 16.61 -8.27
CA LEU A 10 28.48 15.69 -7.56
C LEU A 10 29.23 14.37 -7.34
N ARG A 11 29.45 14.01 -6.07
CA ARG A 11 29.97 12.69 -5.70
C ARG A 11 28.87 11.65 -5.94
N PRO A 12 29.10 10.60 -6.75
CA PRO A 12 28.14 9.51 -6.87
C PRO A 12 28.04 8.75 -5.54
N LEU A 13 26.82 8.50 -5.08
CA LEU A 13 26.55 7.67 -3.91
C LEU A 13 26.98 6.23 -4.21
N LEU A 14 27.90 5.70 -3.40
CA LEU A 14 28.30 4.30 -3.41
C LEU A 14 27.06 3.43 -3.15
N ARG A 15 26.71 2.56 -4.10
CA ARG A 15 25.71 1.52 -3.88
C ARG A 15 26.42 0.30 -3.28
N HIS A 16 26.06 -0.07 -2.05
CA HIS A 16 26.40 -1.39 -1.53
C HIS A 16 25.52 -2.41 -2.26
N ALA A 17 26.13 -3.18 -3.15
CA ALA A 17 25.48 -4.27 -3.84
C ALA A 17 26.03 -5.62 -3.35
N SER A 18 25.10 -6.56 -3.19
CA SER A 18 25.30 -8.01 -3.11
C SER A 18 25.68 -8.60 -1.74
N THR A 19 24.64 -9.01 -1.00
CA THR A 19 24.74 -10.09 -0.03
C THR A 19 24.68 -11.42 -0.78
N LYS A 20 25.76 -12.21 -0.68
CA LYS A 20 25.80 -13.59 -1.20
C LYS A 20 24.72 -14.43 -0.49
N VAL A 21 23.73 -14.89 -1.23
CA VAL A 21 22.78 -15.92 -0.78
C VAL A 21 23.51 -17.25 -0.76
N LYS A 22 23.64 -17.87 0.41
CA LYS A 22 24.05 -19.27 0.52
C LYS A 22 22.87 -20.14 0.10
N THR A 23 23.00 -20.83 -1.02
CA THR A 23 22.11 -21.90 -1.44
C THR A 23 22.43 -23.13 -0.59
N SER A 24 21.77 -23.25 0.57
CA SER A 24 21.71 -24.50 1.32
C SER A 24 20.52 -25.30 0.78
N GLU A 25 20.82 -26.33 0.00
CA GLU A 25 19.83 -27.24 -0.61
C GLU A 25 19.24 -28.26 0.39
N ASP A 26 19.63 -28.23 1.67
CA ASP A 26 19.18 -29.18 2.70
C ASP A 26 18.19 -28.58 3.72
N SER A 27 17.14 -27.86 3.30
CA SER A 27 16.25 -27.16 4.25
C SER A 27 14.79 -27.15 3.83
N LEU A 28 14.23 -28.30 3.45
CA LEU A 28 12.78 -28.42 3.25
C LEU A 28 12.05 -28.75 4.56
N ASP A 29 12.67 -29.53 5.46
CA ASP A 29 12.06 -29.90 6.75
C ASP A 29 12.24 -28.86 7.86
N SER A 30 13.23 -27.95 7.73
CA SER A 30 13.43 -26.81 8.65
C SER A 30 12.71 -25.54 8.19
N MET A 31 11.98 -25.60 7.07
CA MET A 31 11.29 -24.48 6.43
C MET A 31 9.89 -24.24 7.03
N HIS A 32 9.69 -24.57 8.30
CA HIS A 32 8.51 -24.10 9.03
C HIS A 32 8.63 -22.58 9.22
N LEU A 33 8.09 -21.85 8.24
CA LEU A 33 7.95 -20.40 8.30
C LEU A 33 7.25 -20.05 9.62
N THR A 34 7.85 -19.15 10.40
CA THR A 34 7.20 -18.62 11.60
C THR A 34 5.86 -18.00 11.21
N PRO A 35 4.85 -18.01 12.10
CA PRO A 35 3.52 -17.45 11.78
C PRO A 35 3.61 -15.98 11.34
N GLU A 36 4.56 -15.22 11.86
CA GLU A 36 4.86 -13.86 11.42
C GLU A 36 5.31 -13.80 9.96
N LYS A 37 6.22 -14.70 9.54
CA LYS A 37 6.68 -14.78 8.15
C LYS A 37 5.56 -15.22 7.20
N LEU A 38 4.68 -16.11 7.63
CA LEU A 38 3.50 -16.50 6.85
C LEU A 38 2.54 -15.33 6.66
N ARG A 39 2.27 -14.55 7.70
CA ARG A 39 1.47 -13.30 7.60
C ARG A 39 2.12 -12.30 6.64
N ALA A 40 3.44 -12.09 6.77
CA ALA A 40 4.16 -11.22 5.86
C ALA A 40 4.08 -11.71 4.40
N LEU A 41 4.18 -13.02 4.17
CA LEU A 41 4.04 -13.61 2.85
C LEU A 41 2.63 -13.42 2.27
N ILE A 42 1.60 -13.60 3.08
CA ILE A 42 0.20 -13.36 2.69
C ILE A 42 -0.01 -11.89 2.34
N SER A 43 0.54 -10.96 3.13
CA SER A 43 0.51 -9.53 2.85
C SER A 43 1.19 -9.19 1.51
N ILE A 44 2.34 -9.82 1.22
CA ILE A 44 3.02 -9.69 -0.07
C ILE A 44 2.15 -10.25 -1.20
N TYR A 45 1.57 -11.43 -1.02
CA TYR A 45 0.66 -12.02 -2.00
C TYR A 45 -0.53 -11.10 -2.30
N HIS A 46 -1.13 -10.50 -1.27
CA HIS A 46 -2.21 -9.53 -1.42
C HIS A 46 -1.80 -8.24 -2.13
N SER A 47 -0.55 -7.79 -2.00
CA SER A 47 -0.01 -6.61 -2.69
C SER A 47 0.50 -6.91 -4.10
N SER A 48 0.78 -8.18 -4.41
CA SER A 48 1.36 -8.61 -5.69
C SER A 48 0.52 -8.25 -6.92
N ALA A 49 -0.81 -8.12 -6.76
CA ALA A 49 -1.70 -7.70 -7.84
C ALA A 49 -1.35 -6.31 -8.39
N ASN A 50 -0.69 -5.46 -7.60
CA ASN A 50 -0.29 -4.11 -7.98
C ASN A 50 1.20 -4.02 -8.36
N PHE A 51 1.91 -5.15 -8.44
CA PHE A 51 3.34 -5.11 -8.78
C PHE A 51 3.54 -4.77 -10.25
N ILE A 52 4.57 -3.97 -10.51
CA ILE A 52 4.93 -3.57 -11.86
C ILE A 52 5.52 -4.78 -12.58
N THR A 53 4.83 -5.23 -13.61
CA THR A 53 5.30 -6.23 -14.55
C THR A 53 5.79 -5.55 -15.84
N PRO A 54 6.66 -6.20 -16.65
CA PRO A 54 7.11 -5.62 -17.92
C PRO A 54 5.96 -5.21 -18.84
N GLN A 55 4.84 -5.94 -18.77
CA GLN A 55 3.64 -5.69 -19.56
C GLN A 55 2.85 -4.46 -19.07
N ASN A 56 2.88 -4.17 -17.76
CA ASN A 56 2.14 -3.05 -17.15
C ASN A 56 3.05 -1.82 -16.88
N LEU A 57 4.33 -1.90 -17.22
CA LEU A 57 5.32 -0.86 -16.89
C LEU A 57 5.05 0.45 -17.63
N SER A 58 4.70 0.43 -18.91
CA SER A 58 4.38 1.64 -19.67
C SER A 58 3.16 2.37 -19.09
N ALA A 59 2.08 1.64 -18.86
CA ALA A 59 0.86 2.20 -18.29
C ALA A 59 1.08 2.74 -16.87
N ALA A 60 1.89 2.05 -16.04
CA ALA A 60 2.24 2.53 -14.71
C ALA A 60 3.11 3.80 -14.73
N ILE A 61 3.99 3.95 -15.73
CA ILE A 61 4.75 5.19 -15.95
C ILE A 61 3.77 6.30 -16.33
N ASP A 62 2.92 6.07 -17.33
CA ASP A 62 1.96 7.08 -17.79
C ASP A 62 1.06 7.54 -16.64
N ASP A 63 0.54 6.63 -15.81
CA ASP A 63 -0.27 6.99 -14.65
C ASP A 63 0.51 7.82 -13.61
N ALA A 64 1.73 7.40 -13.27
CA ALA A 64 2.56 8.08 -12.27
C ALA A 64 2.99 9.49 -12.71
N PHE A 65 3.20 9.71 -14.00
CA PHE A 65 3.69 10.99 -14.52
C PHE A 65 2.59 11.91 -15.07
N LEU A 66 1.50 11.37 -15.62
CA LEU A 66 0.40 12.17 -16.14
C LEU A 66 -0.54 12.64 -15.02
N GLY A 67 -0.61 11.90 -13.90
CA GLY A 67 -1.45 12.22 -12.76
C GLY A 67 -2.95 12.11 -13.10
N HIS A 68 -3.74 11.59 -12.18
CA HIS A 68 -5.20 11.59 -12.36
C HIS A 68 -5.68 13.06 -12.45
N PRO A 69 -6.42 13.48 -13.49
CA PRO A 69 -7.00 14.81 -13.58
C PRO A 69 -8.21 14.97 -12.64
N GLU A 70 -8.20 14.33 -11.47
CA GLU A 70 -9.20 14.58 -10.45
C GLU A 70 -8.87 15.88 -9.73
N LYS A 71 -9.59 16.94 -10.13
CA LYS A 71 -9.78 18.22 -9.44
C LYS A 71 -8.68 19.26 -9.64
N ILE A 72 -8.32 19.53 -10.88
CA ILE A 72 -8.10 20.94 -11.22
C ILE A 72 -9.50 21.48 -11.51
N GLU A 73 -10.16 22.05 -10.49
CA GLU A 73 -11.40 22.82 -10.68
C GLU A 73 -11.07 24.04 -11.55
N LEU A 74 -11.03 23.82 -12.87
CA LEU A 74 -10.74 24.85 -13.87
C LEU A 74 -11.81 25.95 -13.92
N ASP A 75 -12.98 25.71 -13.31
CA ASP A 75 -14.12 26.63 -13.22
C ASP A 75 -14.39 27.15 -11.80
N ALA A 76 -13.43 27.05 -10.86
CA ALA A 76 -13.61 27.69 -9.57
C ALA A 76 -13.69 29.22 -9.75
N PRO A 77 -14.79 29.89 -9.36
CA PRO A 77 -14.87 31.35 -9.46
C PRO A 77 -13.73 31.96 -8.64
N GLU A 78 -13.06 32.97 -9.20
CA GLU A 78 -11.96 33.66 -8.53
C GLU A 78 -12.42 34.13 -7.15
N LYS A 79 -11.79 33.62 -6.09
CA LYS A 79 -12.11 34.01 -4.72
C LYS A 79 -11.67 35.44 -4.49
N SER A 80 -12.59 36.29 -4.02
CA SER A 80 -12.27 37.65 -3.61
C SER A 80 -11.24 37.65 -2.48
N SER A 81 -10.38 38.68 -2.41
CA SER A 81 -9.33 38.81 -1.39
C SER A 81 -9.87 38.71 0.04
N LEU A 82 -11.09 39.21 0.28
CA LEU A 82 -11.77 39.10 1.58
C LEU A 82 -12.16 37.65 1.90
N GLN A 83 -12.63 36.89 0.92
CA GLN A 83 -12.95 35.46 1.09
C GLN A 83 -11.69 34.65 1.42
N LEU A 84 -10.57 34.95 0.76
CA LEU A 84 -9.29 34.30 1.05
C LEU A 84 -8.80 34.60 2.46
N GLN A 85 -8.95 35.83 2.96
CA GLN A 85 -8.59 36.19 4.34
C GLN A 85 -9.46 35.48 5.37
N ILE A 86 -10.76 35.38 5.13
CA ILE A 86 -11.69 34.64 5.99
C ILE A 86 -11.32 33.15 6.00
N GLU A 87 -11.03 32.58 4.83
CA GLU A 87 -10.62 31.19 4.70
C GLU A 87 -9.29 30.93 5.42
N MET A 88 -8.31 31.81 5.28
CA MET A 88 -7.01 31.71 5.96
C MET A 88 -7.17 31.72 7.49
N LYS A 89 -8.00 32.63 8.03
CA LYS A 89 -8.34 32.65 9.46
C LYS A 89 -9.05 31.37 9.91
N SER A 90 -9.96 30.84 9.08
CA SER A 90 -10.65 29.58 9.37
C SER A 90 -9.72 28.36 9.35
N ARG A 91 -8.67 28.38 8.51
CA ARG A 91 -7.64 27.33 8.45
C ARG A 91 -6.72 27.38 9.67
N GLY A 92 -6.37 28.57 10.16
CA GLY A 92 -5.59 28.73 11.39
C GLY A 92 -6.28 28.22 12.66
N LEU A 93 -7.62 28.08 12.64
CA LEU A 93 -8.41 27.51 13.72
C LEU A 93 -8.63 25.99 13.60
N LYS A 94 -8.34 25.39 12.44
CA LYS A 94 -8.41 23.94 12.26
C LYS A 94 -7.09 23.34 12.70
N GLN A 95 -7.15 22.42 13.67
CA GLN A 95 -5.98 21.63 14.06
C GLN A 95 -5.44 20.90 12.82
N GLU A 96 -4.12 21.00 12.60
CA GLU A 96 -3.42 20.31 11.52
C GLU A 96 -3.57 18.80 11.67
N THR A 97 -4.66 18.25 11.15
CA THR A 97 -4.78 16.84 10.85
C THR A 97 -4.28 16.71 9.42
N GLY A 98 -3.08 16.14 9.28
CA GLY A 98 -2.41 15.94 8.01
C GLY A 98 -3.37 15.35 6.96
N ARG A 99 -3.14 15.70 5.70
CA ARG A 99 -3.79 15.06 4.55
C ARG A 99 -3.42 13.58 4.53
N TRP A 100 -4.34 12.70 4.88
CA TRP A 100 -4.25 11.28 4.55
C TRP A 100 -4.89 11.11 3.17
N GLY A 101 -4.06 11.03 2.14
CA GLY A 101 -4.52 10.68 0.80
C GLY A 101 -5.05 9.25 0.81
N ASN A 102 -6.37 9.09 0.70
CA ASN A 102 -6.99 7.81 0.38
C ASN A 102 -6.97 7.65 -1.15
N GLN A 103 -5.98 6.92 -1.66
CA GLN A 103 -6.02 6.38 -3.01
C GLN A 103 -5.75 4.87 -2.93
N GLY A 104 -6.68 4.10 -3.50
CA GLY A 104 -6.95 2.69 -3.15
C GLY A 104 -7.77 2.67 -1.85
N TRP A 105 -8.95 2.06 -1.72
CA TRP A 105 -9.30 0.67 -2.04
C TRP A 105 -10.80 0.57 -2.35
N GLY A 106 -11.16 -0.13 -3.44
CA GLY A 106 -12.45 -0.80 -3.63
C GLY A 106 -13.68 0.10 -3.90
N ALA A 107 -14.12 0.16 -5.14
CA ALA A 107 -15.23 0.97 -5.67
C ALA A 107 -16.65 0.66 -5.10
N ASN A 108 -16.82 -0.03 -3.97
CA ASN A 108 -18.14 -0.37 -3.42
C ASN A 108 -18.24 -0.42 -1.88
N ALA A 109 -17.27 0.09 -1.13
CA ALA A 109 -17.39 0.18 0.32
C ALA A 109 -18.11 1.49 0.72
N PRO A 110 -19.21 1.45 1.51
CA PRO A 110 -19.88 2.65 1.97
C PRO A 110 -18.91 3.58 2.71
N VAL A 111 -18.98 4.88 2.43
CA VAL A 111 -18.10 5.94 2.96
C VAL A 111 -18.00 5.91 4.50
N TRP A 112 -19.03 5.44 5.20
CA TRP A 112 -19.03 5.29 6.67
C TRP A 112 -18.14 4.15 7.20
N ALA A 113 -17.80 3.16 6.37
CA ALA A 113 -16.96 2.03 6.75
C ALA A 113 -15.45 2.35 6.77
N ALA A 114 -15.03 3.44 6.13
CA ALA A 114 -13.62 3.78 5.95
C ALA A 114 -13.04 4.70 7.04
N VAL A 115 -13.90 5.36 7.84
CA VAL A 115 -13.46 6.52 8.65
C VAL A 115 -12.98 6.15 10.06
N ASN A 116 -13.40 5.02 10.63
CA ASN A 116 -13.03 4.66 12.00
C ASN A 116 -12.00 3.52 12.05
N PRO A 117 -10.72 3.79 12.40
CA PRO A 117 -9.67 2.78 12.45
C PRO A 117 -9.98 1.66 13.46
N ARG A 118 -10.70 1.99 14.54
CA ARG A 118 -11.19 1.01 15.50
C ARG A 118 -12.16 0.02 14.87
N MET A 119 -13.07 0.49 14.02
CA MET A 119 -14.06 -0.36 13.37
C MET A 119 -13.42 -1.26 12.30
N LYS A 120 -12.36 -0.77 11.62
CA LYS A 120 -11.52 -1.59 10.74
C LYS A 120 -10.88 -2.74 11.52
N GLN A 121 -10.24 -2.46 12.66
CA GLN A 121 -9.63 -3.49 13.51
C GLN A 121 -10.66 -4.50 14.05
N VAL A 122 -11.83 -4.03 14.48
CA VAL A 122 -12.91 -4.91 14.95
C VAL A 122 -13.39 -5.83 13.83
N ARG A 123 -13.58 -5.30 12.61
CA ARG A 123 -13.96 -6.12 11.45
C ARG A 123 -12.90 -7.16 11.11
N GLN A 124 -11.63 -6.75 11.12
CA GLN A 124 -10.51 -7.66 10.87
C GLN A 124 -10.46 -8.79 11.89
N ALA A 125 -10.64 -8.48 13.18
CA ALA A 125 -10.67 -9.48 14.24
C ALA A 125 -11.90 -10.41 14.16
N LEU A 126 -13.08 -9.87 13.86
CA LEU A 126 -14.32 -10.65 13.80
C LEU A 126 -14.34 -11.63 12.64
N TYR A 127 -13.85 -11.21 11.48
CA TYR A 127 -13.88 -12.01 10.26
C TYR A 127 -12.56 -12.70 9.93
N GLY A 128 -11.50 -12.48 10.71
CA GLY A 128 -10.15 -12.98 10.43
C GLY A 128 -9.53 -12.40 9.15
N THR A 129 -10.05 -11.28 8.64
CA THR A 129 -9.60 -10.65 7.39
C THR A 129 -8.49 -9.63 7.62
N GLU A 130 -7.61 -9.46 6.65
CA GLU A 130 -6.59 -8.40 6.62
C GLU A 130 -7.10 -7.13 5.91
N GLU A 131 -6.20 -6.22 5.53
CA GLU A 131 -6.58 -4.98 4.86
C GLU A 131 -7.39 -5.24 3.58
N ALA A 132 -8.53 -4.54 3.49
CA ALA A 132 -9.57 -4.66 2.47
C ALA A 132 -10.25 -6.02 2.33
N GLY A 133 -10.45 -6.71 3.45
CA GLY A 133 -11.35 -7.87 3.49
C GLY A 133 -10.76 -9.13 2.84
N LYS A 134 -9.45 -9.14 2.59
CA LYS A 134 -8.74 -10.32 2.12
C LYS A 134 -8.56 -11.30 3.27
N PRO A 135 -8.64 -12.62 3.05
CA PRO A 135 -8.56 -13.61 4.13
C PRO A 135 -7.19 -13.60 4.81
N GLY A 136 -7.17 -13.56 6.13
CA GLY A 136 -5.93 -13.64 6.91
C GLY A 136 -5.43 -15.07 7.08
N LEU A 137 -4.25 -15.20 7.71
CA LEU A 137 -3.60 -16.49 7.95
C LEU A 137 -4.51 -17.51 8.65
N ASP A 138 -5.28 -17.07 9.64
CA ASP A 138 -6.07 -17.98 10.49
C ASP A 138 -7.18 -18.66 9.67
N ILE A 139 -7.85 -17.92 8.79
CA ILE A 139 -8.86 -18.47 7.85
C ILE A 139 -8.22 -19.48 6.90
N LEU A 140 -7.04 -19.17 6.36
CA LEU A 140 -6.35 -20.07 5.43
C LEU A 140 -5.93 -21.38 6.11
N LEU A 141 -5.55 -21.33 7.38
CA LEU A 141 -5.22 -22.52 8.15
C LEU A 141 -6.45 -23.38 8.44
N GLU A 142 -7.60 -22.78 8.74
CA GLU A 142 -8.87 -23.48 8.92
C GLU A 142 -9.31 -24.16 7.64
N GLU A 143 -9.31 -23.43 6.52
CA GLU A 143 -9.73 -23.97 5.22
C GLU A 143 -8.79 -25.06 4.72
N ARG A 144 -7.47 -24.92 4.96
CA ARG A 144 -6.50 -25.99 4.69
C ARG A 144 -6.86 -27.27 5.44
N LYS A 145 -7.23 -27.18 6.73
CA LYS A 145 -7.59 -28.37 7.52
C LYS A 145 -8.84 -29.03 6.94
N ARG A 146 -9.86 -28.24 6.59
CA ARG A 146 -11.10 -28.72 5.98
C ARG A 146 -10.87 -29.43 4.64
N ILE A 147 -10.03 -28.86 3.78
CA ILE A 147 -9.69 -29.45 2.49
C ILE A 147 -8.93 -30.78 2.71
N MET A 148 -7.98 -30.81 3.64
CA MET A 148 -7.21 -32.03 3.92
C MET A 148 -8.09 -33.16 4.49
N THR A 149 -9.09 -32.84 5.32
CA THR A 149 -10.07 -33.84 5.79
C THR A 149 -10.91 -34.36 4.65
N GLN A 150 -11.38 -33.48 3.75
CA GLN A 150 -12.19 -33.88 2.60
C GLN A 150 -11.40 -34.74 1.62
N ILE A 151 -10.14 -34.40 1.32
CA ILE A 151 -9.26 -35.22 0.48
C ILE A 151 -9.06 -36.61 1.09
N LYS A 152 -8.93 -36.70 2.42
CA LYS A 152 -8.78 -37.98 3.11
C LYS A 152 -10.05 -38.83 2.99
N GLU A 153 -11.21 -38.22 3.22
CA GLU A 153 -12.51 -38.88 3.09
C GLU A 153 -12.79 -39.33 1.65
N ASP A 154 -12.44 -38.53 0.63
CA ASP A 154 -12.59 -38.89 -0.78
C ASP A 154 -11.60 -39.98 -1.24
N SER A 155 -10.52 -40.22 -0.48
CA SER A 155 -9.50 -41.22 -0.79
C SER A 155 -9.73 -42.60 -0.16
N GLU A 156 -10.66 -42.70 0.80
CA GLU A 156 -11.07 -43.94 1.47
C GLU A 156 -12.28 -44.58 0.76
#